data_AF-A0A8X7CVG7-F1
#
_entry.id   AF-A0A8X7CVG7-F1
#
_cell.length_a   1.000
_cell.length_b   1.000
_cell.length_c   1.000
_cell.angle_alpha   90.00
_cell.angle_beta   90.00
_cell.angle_gamma   90.00
#
_symmetry.space_group_name_H-M   'P 1'
#
loop_
_entity.id
_entity.type
_entity.pdbx_description
1 polymer ?
#
loop_
_entity_poly.entity_id
_entity_poly.type
_entity_poly.pdbx_seq_one_letter_code
_entity_poly.pdbx_strand_id
1 'polypeptide(L)'
;MNWTLIGLLAVNLIFSTLADTAAKMWAVHAGYKWFFVALSISVVTFITFALVVREGGLAIGSTIALLLTIITTVCVGFFVFKEAVTLGQWLGIGLGLLSILFILEIFKLKM
;
A
#
# COMPACT_ATOMS: atom_id res chain seq x y z
N MET A 1 7.57 -14.95 -14.43
CA MET A 1 6.84 -14.01 -13.56
C MET A 1 6.76 -14.64 -12.17
N ASN A 2 7.26 -13.98 -11.12
CA ASN A 2 7.31 -14.55 -9.78
C ASN A 2 5.90 -14.49 -9.14
N TRP A 3 5.13 -15.58 -9.29
CA TRP A 3 3.77 -15.69 -8.76
C TRP A 3 3.71 -15.56 -7.23
N THR A 4 4.77 -15.98 -6.54
CA THR A 4 4.89 -15.83 -5.08
C THR A 4 4.93 -14.35 -4.69
N LEU A 5 5.75 -13.54 -5.37
CA LEU A 5 5.84 -12.11 -5.12
C LEU A 5 4.50 -11.41 -5.39
N ILE A 6 3.80 -11.76 -6.48
CA ILE A 6 2.49 -11.20 -6.80
C ILE A 6 1.46 -11.55 -5.72
N GLY A 7 1.44 -12.81 -5.27
CA GLY A 7 0.57 -13.25 -4.18
C GLY A 7 0.85 -12.49 -2.87
N LEU A 8 2.12 -12.35 -2.51
CA LEU A 8 2.53 -11.59 -1.32
C LEU A 8 2.18 -10.11 -1.41
N LEU A 9 2.33 -9.48 -2.59
CA LEU A 9 1.91 -8.10 -2.83
C LEU A 9 0.40 -7.93 -2.67
N ALA A 10 -0.40 -8.85 -3.20
CA ALA A 10 -1.86 -8.80 -3.07
C ALA A 10 -2.30 -8.93 -1.61
N VAL A 11 -1.70 -9.87 -0.87
CA VAL A 11 -1.98 -10.06 0.56
C VAL A 11 -1.55 -8.83 1.37
N ASN A 12 -0.34 -8.33 1.13
CA ASN A 12 0.15 -7.12 1.79
C ASN A 12 -0.76 -5.94 1.51
N LEU A 13 -1.18 -5.72 0.27
CA LEU A 13 -2.09 -4.65 -0.11
C LEU A 13 -3.39 -4.69 0.71
N ILE A 14 -4.04 -5.84 0.80
CA ILE A 14 -5.28 -6.01 1.57
C ILE A 14 -5.07 -5.59 3.03
N PHE A 15 -4.03 -6.11 3.69
CA PHE A 15 -3.77 -5.80 5.09
C PHE A 15 -3.30 -4.36 5.31
N SER A 16 -2.47 -3.81 4.42
CA SER A 16 -2.05 -2.40 4.45
C SER A 16 -3.25 -1.47 4.37
N THR A 17 -4.12 -1.65 3.37
CA THR A 17 -5.32 -0.81 3.23
C THR A 17 -6.25 -0.94 4.43
N LEU A 18 -6.44 -2.15 4.97
CA LEU A 18 -7.26 -2.37 6.17
C LEU A 18 -6.65 -1.71 7.42
N ALA A 19 -5.33 -1.80 7.60
CA ALA A 19 -4.63 -1.16 8.71
C ALA A 19 -4.78 0.36 8.66
N ASP A 20 -4.56 0.96 7.49
CA ASP A 20 -4.67 2.42 7.29
C ASP A 20 -6.12 2.89 7.46
N THR A 21 -7.08 2.11 6.96
CA THR A 21 -8.52 2.37 7.15
C THR A 21 -8.90 2.30 8.63
N ALA A 22 -8.43 1.29 9.37
CA ALA A 22 -8.68 1.15 10.80
C ALA A 22 -8.01 2.27 11.62
N ALA A 23 -6.80 2.70 11.22
CA ALA A 23 -6.13 3.84 11.82
C ALA A 23 -6.92 5.14 11.59
N LYS A 24 -7.47 5.34 10.38
CA LYS A 24 -8.38 6.45 10.10
C LYS A 24 -9.66 6.36 10.93
N MET A 25 -10.24 5.18 11.08
CA MET A 25 -11.41 4.96 11.93
C MET A 25 -11.13 5.32 13.39
N TRP A 26 -9.93 5.02 13.88
CA TRP A 26 -9.49 5.45 15.21
C TRP A 26 -9.37 6.97 15.31
N ALA A 27 -8.84 7.64 14.29
CA ALA A 27 -8.73 9.10 14.29
C ALA A 27 -10.08 9.83 14.37
N VAL A 28 -11.17 9.21 13.87
CA VAL A 28 -12.50 9.84 13.81
C VAL A 28 -13.50 9.33 14.86
N HIS A 29 -13.16 8.28 15.63
CA HIS A 29 -14.00 7.75 16.70
C HIS A 29 -13.30 7.86 18.05
N ALA A 30 -14.03 8.23 19.09
CA ALA A 30 -13.49 8.25 20.45
C ALA A 30 -13.13 6.84 20.96
N GLY A 31 -12.07 6.76 21.77
CA GLY A 31 -11.64 5.55 22.47
C GLY A 31 -10.55 4.74 21.73
N TYR A 32 -10.19 3.59 22.30
CA TYR A 32 -9.04 2.77 21.84
C TYR A 32 -9.44 1.51 21.07
N LYS A 33 -10.73 1.26 20.83
CA LYS A 33 -11.18 0.06 20.10
C LYS A 33 -10.51 -0.05 18.73
N TRP A 34 -10.59 1.02 17.93
CA TRP A 34 -10.02 1.04 16.60
C TRP A 34 -8.48 1.08 16.59
N PHE A 35 -7.86 1.60 17.65
CA PHE A 35 -6.41 1.50 17.84
C PHE A 35 -5.96 0.05 17.91
N PHE A 36 -6.60 -0.79 18.72
CA PHE A 36 -6.22 -2.20 18.84
C PHE A 36 -6.49 -3.00 17.55
N VAL A 37 -7.56 -2.65 16.82
CA VAL A 37 -7.82 -3.22 15.49
C VAL A 37 -6.70 -2.84 14.52
N ALA A 38 -6.37 -1.55 14.41
CA ALA A 38 -5.30 -1.08 13.55
C ALA A 38 -3.96 -1.73 13.90
N LEU A 39 -3.58 -1.73 15.18
CA LEU A 39 -2.34 -2.32 15.67
C LEU A 39 -2.22 -3.81 15.31
N SER A 40 -3.29 -4.58 15.52
CA SER A 40 -3.30 -6.02 15.23
C SER A 40 -3.10 -6.29 13.74
N ILE A 41 -3.76 -5.50 12.88
CA ILE A 41 -3.64 -5.63 11.43
C ILE A 41 -2.25 -5.17 10.97
N SER A 42 -1.72 -4.08 11.52
CA SER A 42 -0.39 -3.55 11.19
C SER A 42 0.73 -4.56 11.44
N VAL A 43 0.63 -5.42 12.46
CA VAL A 43 1.61 -6.50 12.68
C VAL A 43 1.61 -7.47 11.49
N VAL A 44 0.43 -7.87 11.00
CA VAL A 44 0.30 -8.75 9.82
C VAL A 44 0.79 -8.05 8.57
N THR A 45 0.47 -6.76 8.41
CA THR A 45 0.99 -5.92 7.33
C THR A 45 2.51 -5.89 7.32
N PHE A 46 3.15 -5.71 8.48
CA PHE A 46 4.62 -5.69 8.58
C PHE A 46 5.23 -7.05 8.19
N ILE A 47 4.67 -8.16 8.68
CA ILE A 47 5.15 -9.51 8.33
C ILE A 47 5.05 -9.75 6.82
N THR A 48 3.90 -9.44 6.22
CA THR A 48 3.68 -9.62 4.78
C THR A 48 4.58 -8.70 3.95
N PHE A 49 4.82 -7.47 4.40
CA PHE A 49 5.77 -6.54 3.78
C PHE A 49 7.20 -7.08 3.85
N ALA A 50 7.63 -7.61 5.00
CA ALA A 50 8.96 -8.22 5.13
C ALA A 50 9.15 -9.39 4.17
N LEU A 51 8.10 -10.19 3.93
CA LEU A 51 8.12 -11.26 2.92
C LEU A 51 8.18 -10.71 1.49
N VAL A 52 7.45 -9.63 1.18
CA VAL A 52 7.56 -8.93 -0.11
C VAL A 52 8.99 -8.43 -0.34
N VAL A 53 9.62 -7.83 0.69
CA VAL A 53 11.01 -7.36 0.63
C VAL A 53 11.99 -8.51 0.47
N ARG A 54 11.75 -9.65 1.13
CA ARG A 54 12.57 -10.85 0.99
C ARG A 54 12.56 -11.40 -0.43
N GLU A 55 11.40 -11.43 -1.09
CA GLU A 55 11.24 -12.01 -2.43
C GLU A 55 11.54 -11.03 -3.58
N GLY A 56 11.20 -9.75 -3.41
CA GLY A 56 11.34 -8.71 -4.44
C GLY A 56 12.54 -7.77 -4.23
N GLY A 57 13.22 -7.86 -3.10
CA GLY A 57 14.22 -6.89 -2.68
C GLY A 57 13.60 -5.60 -2.11
N LEU A 58 14.37 -4.88 -1.30
CA LEU A 58 13.87 -3.70 -0.59
C LEU A 58 13.36 -2.62 -1.55
N ALA A 59 14.13 -2.26 -2.57
CA ALA A 59 13.77 -1.16 -3.47
C ALA A 59 12.50 -1.44 -4.28
N ILE A 60 12.46 -2.59 -4.97
CA ILE A 60 11.33 -2.95 -5.85
C ILE A 60 10.10 -3.30 -5.02
N GLY A 61 10.27 -4.18 -4.04
CA GLY A 61 9.19 -4.64 -3.17
C GLY A 61 8.53 -3.49 -2.42
N SER A 62 9.32 -2.60 -1.81
CA SER A 62 8.77 -1.43 -1.11
C SER A 62 8.09 -0.45 -2.04
N THR A 63 8.67 -0.16 -3.20
CA THR A 63 8.10 0.81 -4.13
C THR A 63 6.74 0.34 -4.64
N ILE A 64 6.63 -0.91 -5.10
CA ILE A 64 5.36 -1.44 -5.59
C ILE A 64 4.33 -1.51 -4.47
N ALA A 65 4.68 -2.06 -3.30
CA ALA A 65 3.76 -2.21 -2.18
C ALA A 65 3.23 -0.86 -1.65
N LEU A 66 4.13 0.12 -1.46
CA LEU A 66 3.75 1.45 -0.98
C LEU A 66 2.84 2.17 -1.97
N LEU A 67 3.12 2.07 -3.27
CA LEU A 67 2.36 2.79 -4.28
C LEU A 67 0.95 2.20 -4.47
N LEU A 68 0.83 0.87 -4.45
CA LEU A 68 -0.48 0.21 -4.41
C LEU A 68 -1.26 0.61 -3.15
N THR A 69 -0.57 0.66 -2.00
CA THR A 69 -1.17 1.10 -0.74
C THR A 69 -1.63 2.57 -0.83
N ILE A 70 -0.82 3.47 -1.40
CA ILE A 70 -1.20 4.88 -1.62
C ILE A 70 -2.45 4.98 -2.50
N ILE A 71 -2.50 4.26 -3.61
CA ILE A 71 -3.66 4.31 -4.52
C ILE A 71 -4.92 3.85 -3.79
N THR A 72 -4.85 2.69 -3.13
CA THR A 72 -6.01 2.11 -2.44
C THR A 72 -6.46 2.96 -1.27
N THR A 73 -5.54 3.49 -0.47
CA THR A 73 -5.87 4.37 0.66
C THR A 73 -6.46 5.71 0.22
N VAL A 74 -5.95 6.30 -0.88
CA VAL A 74 -6.55 7.50 -1.47
C VAL A 74 -7.96 7.19 -1.99
N CYS A 75 -8.16 6.06 -2.67
CA CYS A 75 -9.49 5.63 -3.09
C CYS A 75 -10.43 5.45 -1.89
N VAL A 76 -9.98 4.81 -0.81
CA VAL A 76 -10.78 4.64 0.41
C VAL A 76 -11.07 6.01 1.05
N GLY A 77 -10.07 6.89 1.19
CA GLY A 77 -10.23 8.26 1.68
C GLY A 77 -11.28 9.05 0.91
N PHE A 78 -11.19 9.01 -0.42
CA PHE A 78 -12.12 9.71 -1.31
C PHE A 78 -13.54 9.10 -1.28
N PHE A 79 -13.68 7.78 -1.42
CA PHE A 79 -15.00 7.15 -1.56
C PHE A 79 -15.72 6.92 -0.22
N VAL A 80 -14.99 6.50 0.81
CA VAL A 80 -15.55 6.11 2.12
C VAL A 80 -15.56 7.30 3.08
N PHE A 81 -14.43 7.98 3.23
CA PHE A 81 -14.29 9.09 4.18
C PHE A 81 -14.64 10.47 3.59
N LYS A 82 -14.93 10.53 2.29
CA LYS A 82 -15.27 11.76 1.56
C LYS A 82 -14.22 12.85 1.69
N GLU A 83 -12.94 12.46 1.76
CA GLU A 83 -11.82 13.38 1.82
C GLU A 83 -11.65 14.10 0.47
N ALA A 84 -11.35 15.41 0.54
CA ALA A 84 -11.05 16.20 -0.65
C ALA A 84 -9.62 15.87 -1.14
N VAL A 85 -9.52 15.28 -2.32
CA VAL A 85 -8.24 15.00 -2.98
C VAL A 85 -7.92 16.14 -3.94
N THR A 86 -6.84 16.86 -3.66
CA THR A 86 -6.37 17.98 -4.47
C THR A 86 -5.82 17.52 -5.82
N LEU A 87 -5.80 18.41 -6.82
CA LEU A 87 -5.21 18.12 -8.13
C LEU A 87 -3.73 17.72 -8.00
N GLY A 88 -2.98 18.33 -7.08
CA GLY A 88 -1.57 17.98 -6.82
C GLY A 88 -1.39 16.56 -6.33
N GLN A 89 -2.30 16.05 -5.49
CA GLN A 89 -2.27 14.66 -5.03
C GLN A 89 -2.55 13.69 -6.19
N TRP A 90 -3.51 13.98 -7.06
CA TRP A 90 -3.77 13.18 -8.26
C TRP A 90 -2.57 13.12 -9.21
N LEU A 91 -1.92 14.27 -9.43
CA LEU A 91 -0.69 14.32 -10.24
C LEU A 91 0.44 13.50 -9.61
N GLY A 92 0.62 13.59 -8.29
CA GLY A 92 1.60 12.78 -7.56
C GLY A 92 1.35 11.28 -7.69
N ILE A 93 0.09 10.84 -7.56
CA ILE A 93 -0.31 9.43 -7.76
C ILE A 93 -0.03 8.99 -9.21
N GLY A 94 -0.35 9.84 -10.19
CA GLY A 94 -0.08 9.56 -11.60
C GLY A 94 1.42 9.40 -11.91
N LEU A 95 2.27 10.30 -11.38
CA LEU A 95 3.73 10.20 -11.50
C LEU A 95 4.27 8.95 -10.80
N GLY A 96 3.68 8.58 -9.66
CA GLY A 96 3.99 7.34 -8.96
C GLY A 96 3.70 6.11 -9.82
N LEU A 97 2.52 6.04 -10.43
CA LEU A 97 2.16 4.97 -11.35
C LEU A 97 3.11 4.85 -12.55
N LEU A 98 3.51 5.99 -13.12
CA LEU A 98 4.53 6.00 -14.19
C LEU A 98 5.86 5.43 -13.72
N SER A 99 6.29 5.75 -12.48
CA SER A 99 7.53 5.23 -11.92
C SER A 99 7.55 3.70 -11.83
N ILE A 100 6.41 3.06 -11.60
CA ILE A 100 6.30 1.58 -11.62
C ILE A 100 6.62 1.03 -13.00
N LEU A 101 6.11 1.63 -14.07
CA LEU A 101 6.36 1.16 -15.43
C LEU A 101 7.86 1.18 -15.73
N PHE A 102 8.56 2.26 -15.35
CA PHE A 102 10.02 2.34 -15.51
C PHE A 102 10.76 1.28 -14.68
N ILE A 103 10.37 1.05 -13.43
CA ILE A 103 10.99 0.03 -12.58
C ILE A 103 10.79 -1.38 -13.15
N LEU A 104 9.59 -1.67 -13.67
CA LEU A 104 9.26 -2.97 -14.27
C LEU A 104 9.92 -3.17 -15.64
N GLU A 105 10.04 -2.14 -16.47
CA GLU A 105 10.64 -2.24 -17.82
C GLU A 105 12.17 -2.26 -17.81
N ILE A 106 12.84 -1.50 -16.92
CA ILE A 106 14.31 -1.55 -16.78
C ILE A 106 14.79 -2.97 -16.41
N PHE A 107 13.94 -3.77 -15.75
CA PHE A 107 14.28 -5.15 -15.38
C PHE A 107 14.19 -6.16 -16.53
N LYS A 108 13.45 -5.89 -17.61
CA LYS A 108 13.45 -6.77 -18.79
C LYS A 108 14.71 -6.63 -19.64
N LEU A 109 15.47 -5.54 -19.49
CA LEU A 109 16.70 -5.29 -20.26
C LEU A 109 17.97 -5.88 -19.63
N LYS A 110 17.86 -6.60 -18.50
CA LYS A 110 19.01 -7.20 -17.79
C LYS A 110 18.87 -8.70 -17.49
N MET A 111 18.02 -9.41 -18.24
CA MET A 111 18.07 -10.88 -18.37
C MET A 111 18.40 -11.23 -19.82
#